data_AF-A0AAV8YJ61-F1
#
_entry.id   AF-A0AAV8YJ61-F1
#
_cell.length_a   1.000
_cell.length_b   1.000
_cell.length_c   1.000
_cell.angle_alpha   90.00
_cell.angle_beta   90.00
_cell.angle_gamma   90.00
#
_symmetry.space_group_name_H-M   'P 1'
#
loop_
_entity.id
_entity.type
_entity.pdbx_description
1 polymer ?
#
loop_
_entity_poly.entity_id
_entity_poly.type
_entity_poly.pdbx_seq_one_letter_code
_entity_poly.pdbx_strand_id
1 'polypeptide(L)'
;MFEKILPVLSCLVIPFISGIPLEVKLNASVCGYESCHSVDHNKINVHLVPHSHDDVGWLKTVDQYYYYEVQYILSSVTSALLENPDRR
;
A
#
# COMPACT_ATOMS: atom_id res chain seq x y z
N MET A 1 -7.28 -52.67 17.76
CA MET A 1 -7.83 -51.36 18.15
C MET A 1 -7.18 -50.31 17.27
N PHE A 2 -7.55 -50.37 16.00
CA PHE A 2 -6.89 -49.77 14.83
C PHE A 2 -7.74 -48.58 14.30
N GLU A 3 -8.44 -47.87 15.19
CA GLU A 3 -9.49 -46.90 14.81
C GLU A 3 -9.24 -45.46 15.29
N LYS A 4 -8.04 -45.14 15.77
CA LYS A 4 -7.74 -43.77 16.27
C LYS A 4 -6.57 -43.06 15.58
N ILE A 5 -6.03 -43.63 14.51
CA ILE A 5 -4.90 -43.06 13.75
C ILE A 5 -5.36 -42.41 12.42
N LEU A 6 -6.66 -42.50 12.09
CA LEU A 6 -7.20 -42.02 10.82
C LEU A 6 -7.43 -40.49 10.69
N PRO A 7 -7.61 -39.65 11.74
CA PRO A 7 -7.91 -38.23 11.49
C PRO A 7 -6.65 -37.39 11.25
N VAL A 8 -5.45 -37.91 11.57
CA VAL A 8 -4.20 -37.14 11.50
C VAL A 8 -3.54 -37.22 10.11
N LEU A 9 -3.91 -38.21 9.29
CA LEU A 9 -3.39 -38.34 7.92
C LEU A 9 -4.25 -37.65 6.85
N SER A 10 -5.47 -37.20 7.19
CA SER A 10 -6.39 -36.55 6.24
C SER A 10 -6.11 -35.05 6.01
N CYS A 11 -5.25 -34.42 6.80
CA CYS A 11 -4.90 -33.00 6.62
C CYS A 11 -3.77 -32.75 5.61
N LEU A 12 -3.14 -33.79 5.07
CA LEU A 12 -2.07 -33.67 4.06
C LEU A 12 -2.54 -33.87 2.61
N VAL A 13 -3.85 -34.01 2.39
CA VAL A 13 -4.43 -34.05 1.04
C VAL A 13 -5.39 -32.89 0.89
N ILE A 14 -4.83 -31.78 0.41
CA ILE A 14 -5.45 -30.70 -0.34
C ILE A 14 -6.95 -30.92 -0.62
N PRO A 15 -7.89 -30.15 -0.02
CA PRO A 15 -9.12 -29.86 -0.70
C PRO A 15 -8.82 -28.73 -1.71
N PHE A 16 -8.12 -29.09 -2.77
CA PHE A 16 -8.46 -28.58 -4.08
C PHE A 16 -9.89 -29.12 -4.27
N ILE A 17 -10.86 -28.30 -4.69
CA ILE A 17 -12.28 -28.67 -4.92
C ILE A 17 -13.26 -28.36 -3.77
N SER A 18 -13.05 -27.29 -3.01
CA SER A 18 -14.22 -26.45 -2.68
C SER A 18 -13.82 -25.02 -2.94
N GLY A 19 -14.36 -24.47 -4.03
CA GLY A 19 -14.30 -23.04 -4.31
C GLY A 19 -15.05 -22.29 -3.22
N ILE A 20 -14.45 -22.19 -2.03
CA ILE A 20 -14.74 -21.12 -1.11
C ILE A 20 -14.38 -19.87 -1.92
N PRO A 21 -15.35 -19.03 -2.31
CA PRO A 21 -14.99 -17.73 -2.82
C PRO A 21 -14.21 -17.07 -1.70
N LEU A 22 -12.90 -16.94 -1.91
CA LEU A 22 -12.09 -16.03 -1.14
C LEU A 22 -12.68 -14.67 -1.51
N GLU A 23 -13.62 -14.22 -0.69
CA GLU A 23 -14.09 -12.84 -0.71
C GLU A 23 -12.88 -12.02 -0.28
N VAL A 24 -11.96 -11.80 -1.23
CA VAL A 24 -11.00 -10.72 -1.12
C VAL A 24 -11.90 -9.49 -1.10
N LYS A 25 -12.19 -8.99 0.10
CA LYS A 25 -12.69 -7.64 0.28
C LYS A 25 -11.61 -6.72 -0.27
N LEU A 26 -11.62 -6.54 -1.59
CA LEU A 26 -11.01 -5.41 -2.26
C LEU A 26 -11.82 -4.23 -1.76
N ASN A 27 -11.40 -3.69 -0.61
CA ASN A 27 -11.86 -2.39 -0.19
C ASN A 27 -11.36 -1.46 -1.28
N ALA A 28 -12.25 -1.11 -2.21
CA ALA A 28 -11.91 -0.28 -3.34
C ALA A 28 -11.33 1.02 -2.75
N SER A 29 -10.03 1.23 -2.94
CA SER A 29 -9.39 2.46 -2.49
C SER A 29 -10.08 3.58 -3.24
N VAL A 30 -10.89 4.36 -2.54
CA VAL A 30 -11.47 5.58 -3.08
C VAL A 30 -10.28 6.47 -3.43
N CYS A 31 -10.08 6.72 -4.72
CA CYS A 31 -9.02 7.57 -5.25
C CYS A 31 -9.63 8.89 -5.72
N GLY A 32 -8.79 9.91 -5.97
CA GLY A 32 -9.27 11.20 -6.46
C GLY A 32 -9.79 12.12 -5.34
N TYR A 33 -10.70 13.04 -5.69
CA TYR A 33 -11.21 14.07 -4.78
C TYR A 33 -12.03 13.50 -3.62
N GLU A 34 -12.63 12.33 -3.84
CA GLU A 34 -13.42 11.57 -2.88
C GLU A 34 -12.54 11.01 -1.75
N SER A 35 -11.22 10.98 -1.93
CA SER A 35 -10.24 10.58 -0.91
C SER A 35 -9.74 11.75 -0.05
N CYS A 36 -10.13 13.00 -0.36
CA CYS A 36 -9.66 14.16 0.39
C CYS A 36 -10.24 14.18 1.81
N HIS A 37 -9.49 14.78 2.74
CA HIS A 37 -10.00 15.06 4.09
C HIS A 37 -11.25 15.93 4.01
N SER A 38 -12.17 15.72 4.97
CA SER A 38 -13.35 16.54 5.08
C SER A 38 -12.99 18.01 5.33
N VAL A 39 -13.71 18.90 4.65
CA VAL A 39 -13.57 20.35 4.79
C VAL A 39 -14.67 20.92 5.69
N ASP A 40 -14.38 21.99 6.42
CA ASP A 40 -15.34 22.75 7.22
C ASP A 40 -15.66 24.07 6.50
N HIS A 41 -16.90 24.22 6.03
CA HIS A 41 -17.34 25.40 5.27
C HIS A 41 -17.39 26.71 6.09
N ASN A 42 -17.30 26.62 7.41
CA ASN A 42 -17.29 27.78 8.30
C ASN A 42 -15.88 28.19 8.73
N LYS A 43 -14.84 27.53 8.20
CA LYS A 43 -13.44 27.79 8.52
C LYS A 43 -12.59 27.90 7.24
N ILE A 44 -11.39 28.42 7.41
CA ILE A 44 -10.36 28.33 6.37
C ILE A 44 -9.86 26.88 6.34
N ASN A 45 -9.96 26.25 5.17
CA ASN A 45 -9.44 24.90 4.94
C ASN A 45 -8.03 25.02 4.37
N VAL A 46 -7.04 24.49 5.09
CA VAL A 46 -5.64 24.50 4.67
C VAL A 46 -5.28 23.12 4.15
N HIS A 47 -4.95 23.05 2.86
CA HIS A 47 -4.48 21.82 2.23
C HIS A 47 -2.96 21.81 2.24
N LEU A 48 -2.39 20.89 3.03
CA LEU A 48 -0.96 20.63 3.00
C LEU A 48 -0.68 19.66 1.85
N VAL A 49 0.18 20.08 0.92
CA VAL A 49 0.58 19.26 -0.24
C VAL A 49 2.08 18.99 -0.16
N PRO A 50 2.50 17.94 0.56
CA PRO A 50 3.90 17.52 0.58
C PRO A 50 4.36 17.14 -0.82
N HIS A 51 5.52 17.60 -1.23
CA HIS A 51 6.13 17.24 -2.51
C HIS A 51 7.65 17.32 -2.42
N SER A 52 8.33 16.60 -3.32
CA SER A 52 9.76 16.76 -3.62
C SER A 52 9.91 17.29 -5.03
N HIS A 53 10.89 18.17 -5.23
CA HIS A 53 11.27 18.63 -6.56
C HIS A 53 12.53 17.87 -6.99
N ASP A 54 12.37 16.93 -7.91
CA ASP A 54 13.43 16.03 -8.35
C ASP A 54 13.82 16.36 -9.79
N ASP A 55 14.89 17.13 -9.97
CA ASP A 55 15.36 17.58 -11.28
C ASP A 55 15.90 16.41 -12.14
N VAL A 56 15.45 16.33 -13.38
CA VAL A 56 15.91 15.31 -14.36
C VAL A 56 17.16 15.81 -15.09
N GLY A 57 18.18 16.15 -14.31
CA GLY A 57 19.43 16.73 -14.79
C GLY A 57 19.47 18.26 -14.64
N TRP A 58 20.33 18.74 -13.75
CA TRP A 58 20.58 20.17 -13.51
C TRP A 58 22.06 20.37 -13.16
N LEU A 59 22.42 20.34 -11.87
CA LEU A 59 23.82 20.36 -11.41
C LEU A 59 24.47 18.97 -11.43
N LYS A 60 23.65 17.92 -11.38
CA LYS A 60 24.04 16.51 -11.47
C LYS A 60 23.32 15.87 -12.65
N THR A 61 23.86 14.75 -13.14
CA THR A 61 23.16 13.94 -14.15
C THR A 61 21.95 13.23 -13.54
N VAL A 62 21.05 12.74 -14.39
CA VAL A 62 19.87 11.96 -13.99
C VAL A 62 20.26 10.79 -13.08
N ASP A 63 21.28 10.01 -13.48
CA ASP A 63 21.72 8.84 -12.72
C ASP A 63 22.29 9.23 -11.35
N GLN A 64 23.04 10.33 -11.29
CA GLN A 64 23.59 10.81 -10.02
C GLN A 64 22.47 11.22 -9.04
N TYR A 65 21.46 11.96 -9.50
CA TYR A 65 20.30 12.26 -8.66
C TYR A 65 19.54 10.99 -8.26
N TYR A 66 19.34 10.07 -9.20
CA TYR A 66 18.61 8.83 -8.93
C TYR A 66 19.28 7.99 -7.84
N TYR A 67 20.56 7.67 -8.03
CA TYR A 67 21.28 6.75 -7.13
C TYR A 67 21.66 7.38 -5.79
N TYR A 68 21.83 8.69 -5.69
CA TYR A 68 22.22 9.31 -4.42
C TYR A 68 21.04 9.88 -3.64
N GLU A 69 19.91 10.20 -4.28
CA GLU A 69 18.83 10.97 -3.64
C GLU A 69 17.44 10.38 -3.95
N VAL A 70 17.01 10.39 -5.21
CA VAL A 70 15.59 10.12 -5.58
C VAL A 70 15.15 8.72 -5.18
N GLN A 71 15.99 7.69 -5.32
CA GLN A 71 15.60 6.33 -4.90
C GLN A 71 15.27 6.24 -3.38
N TYR A 72 15.95 7.04 -2.55
CA TYR A 72 15.71 7.08 -1.11
C TYR A 72 14.47 7.90 -0.76
N ILE A 73 14.22 8.99 -1.49
CA ILE A 73 12.98 9.75 -1.39
C ILE A 73 11.79 8.84 -1.70
N LEU A 74 11.80 8.14 -2.84
CA LEU A 74 10.72 7.26 -3.24
C LEU A 74 10.49 6.10 -2.27
N SER A 75 11.56 5.44 -1.83
CA SER A 75 11.45 4.30 -0.90
C SER A 75 10.93 4.74 0.48
N SER A 76 11.46 5.84 1.04
CA SER A 76 11.02 6.35 2.35
C SER A 76 9.58 6.87 2.32
N VAL A 77 9.19 7.61 1.28
CA VAL A 77 7.80 8.08 1.12
C VAL A 77 6.85 6.89 0.97
N THR A 78 7.20 5.87 0.20
CA THR A 78 6.37 4.67 0.06
C THR A 78 6.14 4.00 1.41
N SER A 79 7.19 3.80 2.22
CA SER A 79 7.05 3.26 3.57
C SER A 79 6.19 4.14 4.48
N ALA A 80 6.37 5.46 4.42
CA ALA A 80 5.59 6.41 5.22
C ALA A 80 4.11 6.43 4.84
N LEU A 81 3.77 6.33 3.55
CA LEU A 81 2.39 6.29 3.07
C LEU A 81 1.70 4.96 3.43
N LEU A 82 2.43 3.85 3.39
CA LEU A 82 1.91 2.55 3.83
C LEU A 82 1.62 2.50 5.33
N GLU A 83 2.41 3.21 6.13
CA GLU A 83 2.23 3.27 7.59
C GLU A 83 0.98 4.05 7.99
N ASN A 84 0.64 5.13 7.29
CA ASN A 84 -0.47 6.00 7.64
C ASN A 84 -1.34 6.37 6.43
N PRO A 85 -2.58 5.85 6.33
CA PRO A 85 -3.49 6.09 5.21
C PRO A 85 -4.03 7.53 5.13
N ASP A 86 -3.85 8.36 6.17
CA ASP A 86 -4.21 9.78 6.15
C ASP A 86 -3.11 10.64 5.48
N ARG A 87 -1.89 10.11 5.29
CA ARG A 87 -0.84 10.81 4.55
C ARG A 87 -1.15 10.84 3.05
N ARG A 88 -0.64 11.85 2.36
CA ARG A 88 -0.78 12.07 0.92
C ARG A 88 0.59 12.37 0.34
#